data_AF-A0A7J2NKR3-F1
#
_entry.id   AF-A0A7J2NKR3-F1
#
_cell.length_a   1.000
_cell.length_b   1.000
_cell.length_c   1.000
_cell.angle_alpha   90.00
_cell.angle_beta   90.00
_cell.angle_gamma   90.00
#
_symmetry.space_group_name_H-M   'P 1'
#
loop_
_entity.id
_entity.type
_entity.pdbx_description
1 polymer ?
#
loop_
_entity_poly.entity_id
_entity_poly.type
_entity_poly.pdbx_seq_one_letter_code
_entity_poly.pdbx_strand_id
1 'polypeptide(L)'
;MNENYIWPLATLIVGLPGETEKDTVATLELVDKLKHCKLFYVPLLFTSEEDCMLREARHMDLKHLTPLQWELLATCWRHNIEVFAAESSPWPTRFVTMLAYAL
;
A
#
# COMPACT_ATOMS: atom_id res chain seq x y z
N MET A 1 9.76 15.07 12.80
CA MET A 1 10.53 14.07 12.03
C MET A 1 10.77 14.62 10.62
N ASN A 2 11.70 15.57 10.42
CA ASN A 2 12.37 15.76 9.12
C ASN A 2 13.52 16.80 9.14
N GLU A 3 14.39 16.81 10.16
CA GLU A 3 15.57 17.70 10.13
C GLU A 3 16.67 17.19 9.18
N ASN A 4 16.59 15.91 8.79
CA ASN A 4 17.61 15.21 8.00
C ASN A 4 17.16 14.86 6.56
N TYR A 5 15.99 15.35 6.10
CA TYR A 5 15.47 15.08 4.75
C TYR A 5 15.31 13.57 4.43
N ILE A 6 14.96 12.76 5.43
CA ILE A 6 14.77 11.31 5.27
C ILE A 6 13.28 11.04 5.04
N TRP A 7 12.95 10.33 3.96
CA TRP A 7 11.61 9.84 3.68
C TRP A 7 11.56 8.33 3.86
N PRO A 8 10.96 7.84 4.96
CA PRO A 8 10.87 6.41 5.19
C PRO A 8 9.97 5.72 4.16
N LEU A 9 10.38 4.50 3.80
CA LEU A 9 9.58 3.59 2.99
C LEU A 9 8.87 2.62 3.93
N ALA A 10 7.53 2.62 3.90
CA ALA A 10 6.68 1.85 4.79
C ALA A 10 6.05 0.70 4.02
N THR A 11 6.63 -0.49 4.13
CA THR A 11 6.08 -1.71 3.54
C THR A 11 4.97 -2.27 4.40
N LEU A 12 3.81 -2.53 3.80
CA LEU A 12 2.66 -3.17 4.44
C LEU A 12 2.37 -4.49 3.72
N ILE A 13 2.06 -5.55 4.46
CA ILE A 13 1.68 -6.84 3.86
C ILE A 13 0.16 -6.98 4.00
N VAL A 14 -0.52 -7.19 2.88
CA VAL A 14 -1.97 -7.34 2.78
C VAL A 14 -2.31 -8.79 2.45
N GLY A 15 -3.29 -9.36 3.14
CA GLY A 15 -3.77 -10.71 2.91
C GLY A 15 -3.02 -11.78 3.68
N LEU A 16 -2.51 -11.47 4.87
CA LEU A 16 -1.85 -12.46 5.71
C LEU A 16 -2.82 -13.60 6.09
N PRO A 17 -2.31 -14.83 6.31
CA PRO A 17 -3.15 -15.94 6.74
C PRO A 17 -3.84 -15.62 8.08
N GLY A 18 -5.17 -15.64 8.07
CA GLY A 18 -5.99 -15.29 9.24
C GLY A 18 -6.24 -13.79 9.43
N GLU A 19 -5.80 -12.93 8.51
CA GLU A 19 -6.14 -11.50 8.54
C GLU A 19 -7.66 -11.32 8.50
N THR A 20 -8.17 -10.52 9.44
CA THR A 20 -9.59 -10.20 9.55
C THR A 20 -9.88 -8.78 9.08
N GLU A 21 -11.14 -8.48 8.79
CA GLU A 21 -11.57 -7.11 8.45
C GLU A 21 -11.20 -6.08 9.53
N LYS A 22 -11.18 -6.49 10.81
CA LYS A 22 -10.78 -5.61 11.91
C LYS A 22 -9.32 -5.20 11.83
N ASP A 23 -8.44 -6.12 11.41
CA ASP A 23 -7.01 -5.87 11.23
C ASP A 23 -6.79 -4.89 10.07
N THR A 24 -7.55 -5.06 8.98
CA THR A 24 -7.52 -4.15 7.83
C THR A 24 -8.02 -2.76 8.21
N VAL A 25 -9.10 -2.65 8.98
CA VAL A 25 -9.60 -1.36 9.51
C VAL A 25 -8.57 -0.69 10.42
N ALA A 26 -7.95 -1.44 11.34
CA ALA A 26 -6.90 -0.90 12.21
C ALA A 26 -5.71 -0.38 11.40
N THR A 27 -5.37 -1.03 10.29
CA THR A 27 -4.30 -0.60 9.38
C THR A 27 -4.70 0.67 8.61
N LEU A 28 -5.95 0.77 8.12
CA LEU A 28 -6.48 1.99 7.51
C LEU A 28 -6.44 3.18 8.47
N GLU A 29 -6.83 2.98 9.73
CA GLU A 29 -6.71 4.01 10.77
C GLU A 29 -5.26 4.44 11.01
N LEU A 30 -4.32 3.50 10.96
CA LEU A 30 -2.89 3.80 11.08
C LEU A 30 -2.41 4.65 9.89
N VAL A 31 -2.79 4.30 8.67
CA VAL A 31 -2.46 5.08 7.46
C VAL A 31 -3.05 6.48 7.54
N ASP A 32 -4.30 6.64 8.00
CA ASP A 32 -4.92 7.96 8.18
C ASP A 32 -4.19 8.81 9.24
N LYS A 33 -3.80 8.22 10.37
CA LYS A 33 -3.01 8.92 11.41
C LYS A 33 -1.66 9.41 10.90
N LEU A 34 -1.08 8.71 9.91
CA LEU A 34 0.22 9.00 9.34
C LEU A 34 0.19 9.84 8.06
N LYS A 35 -0.99 10.23 7.56
CA LYS A 35 -1.17 10.93 6.27
C LYS A 35 -0.43 12.26 6.12
N HIS A 36 -0.01 12.88 7.23
CA HIS A 36 0.75 14.13 7.22
C HIS A 36 2.27 13.92 7.26
N CYS A 37 2.73 12.69 7.43
CA CYS A 37 4.14 12.34 7.34
C CYS A 37 4.53 12.12 5.87
N LYS A 38 5.72 12.57 5.46
CA LYS A 38 6.28 12.21 4.14
C LYS A 38 6.79 10.77 4.20
N LEU A 39 5.89 9.81 3.95
CA LEU A 39 6.14 8.36 3.93
C LEU A 39 5.76 7.81 2.56
N PHE A 40 6.60 6.93 2.02
CA PHE A 40 6.26 6.19 0.81
C PHE A 40 5.73 4.80 1.18
N TYR A 41 4.44 4.56 0.97
CA TYR A 41 3.83 3.26 1.28
C TYR A 41 4.09 2.24 0.17
N VAL A 42 4.44 1.01 0.55
CA VAL A 42 4.57 -0.12 -0.38
C VAL A 42 3.65 -1.24 0.09
N PRO A 43 2.37 -1.22 -0.30
CA PRO A 43 1.46 -2.30 0.02
C PRO A 43 1.76 -3.51 -0.88
N LEU A 44 2.26 -4.57 -0.28
CA LEU A 44 2.56 -5.84 -0.93
C LEU A 44 1.49 -6.87 -0.59
N LEU A 45 1.16 -7.72 -1.56
CA LEU A 45 0.32 -8.89 -1.31
C LEU A 45 1.15 -9.97 -0.63
N PHE A 46 0.54 -10.68 0.31
CA PHE A 46 1.18 -11.82 0.95
C PHE A 46 1.51 -12.92 -0.08
N THR A 47 2.76 -13.34 -0.13
CA THR A 47 3.21 -14.52 -0.87
C THR A 47 3.77 -15.54 0.12
N SER A 48 3.40 -16.82 -0.05
CA SER A 48 4.02 -17.92 0.67
C SER A 48 5.33 -18.29 -0.03
N GLU A 49 6.46 -18.06 0.63
CA GLU A 49 7.79 -18.45 0.13
C GLU A 49 8.17 -19.85 0.65
N GLU A 50 8.85 -20.65 -0.17
CA GLU A 50 9.15 -22.07 0.10
C GLU A 50 9.92 -22.29 1.42
N ASP A 51 10.83 -21.38 1.74
CA ASP A 51 11.67 -21.43 2.95
C ASP A 51 11.03 -20.76 4.18
N CYS A 52 9.78 -20.31 4.10
CA CYS A 52 9.10 -19.63 5.20
C CYS A 52 8.18 -20.57 6.00
N MET A 53 7.91 -20.20 7.25
CA MET A 53 6.95 -20.91 8.11
C MET A 53 5.54 -20.98 7.50
N LEU A 54 5.19 -20.02 6.64
CA LEU A 54 3.88 -19.93 5.98
C LEU A 54 3.90 -20.47 4.55
N ARG A 55 4.84 -21.35 4.19
CA ARG A 55 4.98 -21.91 2.82
C ARG A 55 3.74 -22.63 2.29
N GLU A 56 2.91 -23.18 3.17
CA GLU A 56 1.67 -23.90 2.81
C GLU A 56 0.44 -22.98 2.83
N ALA A 57 0.61 -21.74 3.26
CA ALA A 57 -0.48 -20.77 3.26
C ALA A 57 -0.79 -20.30 1.85
N ARG A 58 -2.06 -19.97 1.60
CA ARG A 58 -2.50 -19.50 0.29
C ARG A 58 -1.89 -18.13 0.00
N HIS A 59 -1.24 -17.99 -1.16
CA HIS A 59 -0.85 -16.67 -1.69
C HIS A 59 -2.06 -15.75 -1.82
N MET A 60 -1.87 -14.48 -1.49
CA MET A 60 -2.83 -13.44 -1.80
C MET A 60 -2.62 -12.97 -3.24
N ASP A 61 -3.71 -12.80 -3.96
CA ASP A 61 -3.73 -12.19 -5.29
C ASP A 61 -4.83 -11.14 -5.36
N LEU A 62 -4.81 -10.31 -6.41
CA LEU A 62 -5.75 -9.20 -6.55
C LEU A 62 -7.22 -9.64 -6.64
N LYS A 63 -7.48 -10.85 -7.13
CA LYS A 63 -8.86 -11.38 -7.30
C LYS A 63 -9.48 -11.89 -5.99
N HIS A 64 -8.67 -12.15 -4.96
CA HIS A 64 -9.15 -12.63 -3.67
C HIS A 64 -9.14 -11.57 -2.57
N LEU A 65 -8.77 -10.33 -2.88
CA LEU A 65 -8.83 -9.21 -1.94
C LEU A 65 -10.28 -8.89 -1.57
N THR A 66 -10.50 -8.69 -0.27
CA THR A 66 -11.74 -8.12 0.25
C THR A 66 -11.87 -6.64 -0.13
N PRO A 67 -13.10 -6.07 -0.09
CA PRO A 67 -13.29 -4.64 -0.36
C PRO A 67 -12.43 -3.73 0.54
N LEU A 68 -12.27 -4.07 1.81
CA LEU A 68 -11.45 -3.29 2.75
C LEU A 68 -9.95 -3.38 2.43
N GLN A 69 -9.46 -4.55 2.01
CA GLN A 69 -8.05 -4.69 1.60
C GLN A 69 -7.78 -3.92 0.30
N TRP A 70 -8.74 -3.90 -0.63
CA TRP A 70 -8.70 -3.04 -1.81
C TRP A 70 -8.67 -1.55 -1.43
N GLU A 71 -9.48 -1.15 -0.45
CA GLU A 71 -9.47 0.22 0.06
C GLU A 71 -8.12 0.59 0.69
N LEU A 72 -7.50 -0.32 1.45
CA LEU A 72 -6.17 -0.14 2.01
C LEU A 72 -5.11 0.08 0.92
N LEU A 73 -5.10 -0.77 -0.11
CA LEU A 73 -4.25 -0.61 -1.28
C LEU A 73 -4.48 0.76 -1.93
N ALA A 74 -5.73 1.08 -2.31
CA ALA A 74 -6.06 2.34 -2.96
C ALA A 74 -5.66 3.56 -2.12
N THR A 75 -5.82 3.49 -0.79
CA THR A 75 -5.45 4.57 0.13
C THR A 75 -3.95 4.81 0.17
N CYS A 76 -3.13 3.74 0.23
CA CYS A 76 -1.68 3.84 0.17
C CYS A 76 -1.20 4.48 -1.14
N TRP A 77 -1.75 4.04 -2.27
CA TRP A 77 -1.37 4.55 -3.59
C TRP A 77 -1.80 6.01 -3.78
N ARG A 78 -3.00 6.36 -3.33
CA ARG A 78 -3.49 7.75 -3.34
C ARG A 78 -2.57 8.66 -2.55
N HIS A 79 -2.18 8.25 -1.34
CA HIS A 79 -1.22 9.00 -0.52
C HIS A 79 0.12 9.18 -1.25
N ASN A 80 0.68 8.12 -1.83
CA ASN A 80 1.94 8.21 -2.58
C ASN A 80 1.85 9.20 -3.76
N ILE A 81 0.75 9.18 -4.50
CA ILE A 81 0.53 10.10 -5.62
C ILE A 81 0.39 11.54 -5.12
N GLU A 82 -0.35 11.75 -4.05
CA GLU A 82 -0.55 13.07 -3.44
C GLU A 82 0.75 13.68 -2.93
N VAL A 83 1.62 12.87 -2.29
CA VAL A 83 2.88 13.36 -1.70
C VAL A 83 4.01 13.47 -2.72
N PHE A 84 4.18 12.47 -3.60
CA PHE A 84 5.38 12.36 -4.45
C PHE A 84 5.14 12.67 -5.93
N ALA A 85 3.94 12.43 -6.47
CA ALA A 85 3.64 12.77 -7.87
C ALA A 85 3.18 14.23 -8.03
N ALA A 86 2.68 14.86 -6.97
CA ALA A 86 2.31 16.27 -6.98
C ALA A 86 3.53 17.21 -7.07
N GLU A 87 4.70 16.80 -6.57
CA GLU A 87 5.93 17.60 -6.60
C GLU A 87 6.70 17.51 -7.94
N SER A 88 6.38 16.58 -8.86
CA SER A 88 7.33 16.22 -9.95
C SER A 88 6.81 16.11 -11.40
N SER A 89 5.55 16.41 -11.74
CA SER A 89 5.15 16.31 -13.18
C SER A 89 3.96 17.17 -13.62
N PRO A 90 3.99 17.75 -14.84
CA PRO A 90 2.82 18.38 -15.45
C PRO A 90 1.67 17.38 -15.65
N TRP A 91 0.44 17.91 -15.59
CA TRP A 91 -0.85 17.21 -15.63
C TRP A 91 -1.01 16.07 -16.67
N PRO A 92 -0.46 16.11 -17.90
CA PRO A 92 -0.64 15.02 -18.87
C PRO A 92 -0.01 13.69 -18.41
N THR A 93 1.13 13.75 -17.72
CA THR A 93 1.85 12.55 -17.27
C THR A 93 1.07 11.81 -16.18
N ARG A 94 0.36 12.55 -15.32
CA ARG A 94 -0.44 11.98 -14.22
C ARG A 94 -1.52 11.03 -14.72
N PHE A 95 -2.13 11.34 -15.87
CA PHE A 95 -3.15 10.47 -16.50
C PHE A 95 -2.54 9.21 -17.10
N VAL A 96 -1.36 9.32 -17.74
CA VAL A 96 -0.66 8.18 -18.34
C VAL A 96 -0.18 7.21 -17.27
N THR A 97 0.39 7.71 -16.17
CA THR A 97 0.85 6.86 -15.07
C THR A 97 -0.32 6.16 -14.37
N MET A 98 -1.45 6.84 -14.17
CA MET A 98 -2.65 6.21 -13.61
C MET A 98 -3.18 5.08 -14.50
N LEU A 99 -3.20 5.27 -15.82
CA LEU A 99 -3.64 4.25 -16.77
C LEU A 99 -2.68 3.05 -16.85
N ALA A 100 -1.37 3.29 -16.74
CA ALA A 100 -0.36 2.24 -16.76
C ALA A 100 -0.39 1.32 -15.53
N TYR A 101 -0.98 1.77 -14.41
CA TYR A 101 -1.18 0.95 -13.21
C TYR A 101 -2.56 0.30 -13.13
N ALA A 102 -3.51 0.68 -14.00
CA ALA A 102 -4.87 0.15 -14.04
C ALA A 102 -5.09 -0.89 -15.17
N LEU A 103 -4.10 -1.08 -16.04
CA LEU A 103 -4.04 -2.08 -17.12
C LEU A 103 -3.01 -3.16 -16.75
#